data_AF-A0A954D3E6-F1
#
_entry.id   AF-A0A954D3E6-F1
#
_cell.length_a   1.000
_cell.length_b   1.000
_cell.length_c   1.000
_cell.angle_alpha   90.00
_cell.angle_beta   90.00
_cell.angle_gamma   90.00
#
_symmetry.space_group_name_H-M   'P 1'
#
loop_
_entity.id
_entity.type
_entity.pdbx_description
1 polymer ?
#
loop_
_entity_poly.entity_id
_entity_poly.type
_entity_poly.pdbx_seq_one_letter_code
_entity_poly.pdbx_strand_id
1 'polypeptide(L)'
;MSLKLSIEVPKPRLDTLEGLTVELTLENRGATAVSLPAEDDVSGAWGFEFFAPSGELVRRADGETHQWMMSTARVDREVRLDALPPGGTWRWSVDLATYHYGLPVGVHRLEAVCRSTSSSLELRSNPVSVEVAEVVPVRAQWSRDNSVLDGLVALFELNDGGRRWRLRQHNAPRPLAAWYSEPVELAPLPSDGDPPPFTATASFFRTDTFDHFFDR
;
A
#
# COMPACT_ATOMS: atom_id res chain seq x y z
N MET A 1 -4.09 28.76 13.14
CA MET A 1 -4.17 27.28 13.09
C MET A 1 -2.76 26.73 13.16
N SER A 2 -2.48 25.77 14.04
CA SER A 2 -1.14 25.17 14.19
C SER A 2 -1.29 23.67 14.15
N LEU A 3 -0.99 23.06 13.00
CA LEU A 3 -1.05 21.63 12.78
C LEU A 3 0.35 21.10 12.49
N LYS A 4 0.65 19.89 12.96
CA LYS A 4 1.88 19.18 12.59
C LYS A 4 1.52 17.80 12.06
N LEU A 5 1.81 17.57 10.78
CA LEU A 5 1.79 16.25 10.18
C LEU A 5 3.20 15.67 10.26
N SER A 6 3.32 14.40 10.64
CA SER A 6 4.57 13.64 10.66
C SER A 6 4.36 12.29 10.00
N ILE A 7 5.39 11.79 9.34
CA ILE A 7 5.41 10.45 8.74
C ILE A 7 6.63 9.68 9.25
N GLU A 8 6.41 8.41 9.54
CA GLU A 8 7.44 7.44 9.86
C GLU A 8 7.33 6.24 8.93
N VAL A 9 8.46 5.62 8.62
CA VAL A 9 8.53 4.43 7.77
C VAL A 9 9.27 3.35 8.57
N PRO A 10 8.55 2.39 9.18
CA PRO A 10 9.17 1.36 10.03
C PRO A 10 10.24 0.53 9.30
N LYS A 11 10.02 0.27 8.01
CA LYS A 11 10.95 -0.43 7.12
C LYS A 11 11.27 0.43 5.90
N PRO A 12 12.28 1.32 5.98
CA PRO A 12 12.61 2.26 4.90
C PRO A 12 13.43 1.63 3.77
N ARG A 13 13.88 0.39 3.94
CA ARG A 13 14.56 -0.40 2.90
C ARG A 13 13.66 -1.55 2.50
N LEU A 14 13.24 -1.55 1.25
CA LEU A 14 12.44 -2.60 0.66
C LEU A 14 13.02 -3.02 -0.68
N ASP A 15 12.47 -4.08 -1.25
CA ASP A 15 12.73 -4.45 -2.63
C ASP A 15 11.49 -4.29 -3.53
N THR A 16 11.68 -4.47 -4.85
CA THR A 16 10.62 -4.33 -5.86
C THR A 16 9.41 -5.27 -5.70
N LEU A 17 9.47 -6.24 -4.78
CA LEU A 17 8.38 -7.17 -4.50
C LEU A 17 7.71 -6.92 -3.13
N GLU A 18 8.21 -5.97 -2.34
CA GLU A 18 7.72 -5.67 -0.99
C GLU A 18 6.83 -4.43 -0.96
N GLY A 19 5.80 -4.48 -0.10
CA GLY A 19 4.93 -3.35 0.18
C GLY A 19 5.59 -2.35 1.12
N LEU A 20 5.21 -1.08 0.98
CA LEU A 20 5.67 -0.01 1.88
C LEU A 20 4.55 0.34 2.86
N THR A 21 4.78 0.13 4.14
CA THR A 21 3.89 0.60 5.21
C THR A 21 4.43 1.89 5.82
N VAL A 22 3.54 2.83 6.10
CA VAL A 22 3.86 4.13 6.69
C VAL A 22 2.97 4.39 7.89
N GLU A 23 3.50 5.13 8.86
CA GLU A 23 2.76 5.59 10.03
C GLU A 23 2.64 7.11 9.97
N LEU A 24 1.41 7.60 10.13
CA LEU A 24 1.11 9.02 10.13
C LEU A 24 0.72 9.48 11.53
N THR A 25 1.18 10.68 11.89
CA THR A 25 0.77 11.37 13.10
C THR A 25 0.36 12.80 12.75
N LEU A 26 -0.87 13.18 13.08
CA LEU A 26 -1.38 14.54 12.92
C LEU A 26 -1.73 15.14 14.28
N GLU A 27 -1.05 16.22 14.64
CA GLU A 27 -1.25 16.93 15.91
C GLU A 27 -1.90 18.29 15.67
N ASN A 28 -2.94 18.62 16.45
CA ASN A 28 -3.45 19.98 16.54
C ASN A 28 -2.83 20.70 17.74
N ARG A 29 -1.84 21.56 17.46
CA ARG A 29 -1.14 22.39 18.45
C ARG A 29 -1.81 23.76 18.65
N GLY A 30 -2.94 23.99 18.00
CA GLY A 30 -3.73 25.21 18.11
C GLY A 30 -4.68 25.18 19.30
N ALA A 31 -5.29 26.34 19.58
CA ALA A 31 -6.28 26.52 20.65
C ALA A 31 -7.72 26.17 20.21
N THR A 32 -7.95 25.84 18.94
CA THR A 32 -9.28 25.60 18.36
C THR A 32 -9.33 24.25 17.66
N ALA A 33 -10.49 23.60 17.68
CA ALA A 33 -10.71 22.39 16.88
C ALA A 33 -10.56 22.72 15.38
N VAL A 34 -10.09 21.75 14.60
CA VAL A 34 -9.95 21.88 13.15
C VAL A 34 -10.66 20.71 12.48
N SER A 35 -11.49 21.01 11.49
CA SER A 35 -12.12 20.00 10.65
C SER A 35 -11.20 19.65 9.49
N LEU A 36 -10.88 18.37 9.36
CA LEU A 36 -9.84 17.83 8.48
C LEU A 36 -10.38 16.57 7.79
N PRO A 37 -9.86 16.21 6.60
CA PRO A 37 -10.17 14.92 6.00
C PRO A 37 -9.86 13.80 7.00
N ALA A 38 -10.83 12.91 7.23
CA ALA A 38 -10.73 11.81 8.17
C ALA A 38 -9.60 10.84 7.77
N GLU A 39 -9.16 10.00 8.70
CA GLU A 39 -8.10 9.01 8.44
C GLU A 39 -8.50 7.94 7.40
N ASP A 40 -9.80 7.66 7.30
CA ASP A 40 -10.41 6.72 6.36
C ASP A 40 -10.98 7.41 5.11
N ASP A 41 -10.68 8.69 4.91
CA ASP A 41 -11.09 9.44 3.72
C ASP A 41 -10.43 8.85 2.46
N VAL A 42 -11.26 8.40 1.53
CA VAL A 42 -10.82 7.81 0.26
C VAL A 42 -10.77 8.83 -0.88
N SER A 43 -11.01 10.11 -0.60
CA SER A 43 -10.91 11.18 -1.60
C SER A 43 -9.44 11.45 -1.99
N GLY A 44 -9.21 12.42 -2.87
CA GLY A 44 -7.87 12.88 -3.23
C GLY A 44 -7.18 13.77 -2.19
N ALA A 45 -7.78 13.96 -1.00
CA ALA A 45 -7.31 14.91 -0.02
C ALA A 45 -6.03 14.46 0.71
N TRP A 46 -5.95 13.18 1.09
CA TRP A 46 -4.73 12.57 1.60
C TRP A 46 -3.92 11.95 0.45
N GLY A 47 -2.61 12.16 0.48
CA GLY A 47 -1.72 11.53 -0.48
C GLY A 47 -0.28 11.40 -0.01
N PHE A 48 0.48 10.63 -0.76
CA PHE A 48 1.88 10.31 -0.56
C PHE A 48 2.63 10.64 -1.85
N GLU A 49 3.65 11.48 -1.73
CA GLU A 49 4.45 11.95 -2.86
C GLU A 49 5.86 11.40 -2.75
N PHE A 50 6.32 10.76 -3.83
CA PHE A 50 7.65 10.19 -3.94
C PHE A 50 8.45 10.97 -4.96
N PHE A 51 9.63 11.43 -4.53
CA PHE A 51 10.53 12.21 -5.34
C PHE A 51 11.84 11.47 -5.58
N ALA A 52 12.34 11.53 -6.81
CA ALA A 52 13.69 11.10 -7.14
C ALA A 52 14.73 11.99 -6.41
N PRO A 53 16.00 11.59 -6.34
CA PRO A 53 17.07 12.42 -5.78
C PRO A 53 17.25 13.75 -6.53
N SER A 54 16.84 13.82 -7.80
CA SER A 54 16.78 15.03 -8.61
C SER A 54 15.71 16.04 -8.17
N GLY A 55 14.78 15.62 -7.30
CA GLY A 55 13.62 16.41 -6.86
C GLY A 55 12.37 16.27 -7.74
N GLU A 56 12.44 15.47 -8.81
CA GLU A 56 11.30 15.19 -9.67
C GLU A 56 10.27 14.28 -8.96
N LEU A 57 8.99 14.59 -9.10
CA LEU A 57 7.91 13.72 -8.62
C LEU A 57 7.83 12.47 -9.49
N VAL A 58 8.17 11.32 -8.92
CA VAL A 58 8.16 10.01 -9.59
C VAL A 58 6.82 9.33 -9.41
N ARG A 59 6.19 9.52 -8.24
CA ARG A 59 4.95 8.85 -7.91
C ARG A 59 4.08 9.69 -6.98
N ARG A 60 2.78 9.55 -7.14
CA ARG A 60 1.77 9.98 -6.18
C ARG A 60 0.81 8.82 -5.91
N ALA A 61 0.48 8.62 -4.64
CA ALA A 61 -0.56 7.70 -4.20
C ALA A 61 -1.55 8.47 -3.34
N ASP A 62 -2.83 8.47 -3.71
CA ASP A 62 -3.93 9.09 -2.96
C ASP A 62 -5.19 8.24 -3.06
N GLY A 63 -6.23 8.62 -2.32
CA GLY A 63 -7.47 7.85 -2.27
C GLY A 63 -8.14 7.68 -3.64
N GLU A 64 -8.06 8.69 -4.53
CA GLU A 64 -8.52 8.53 -5.92
C GLU A 64 -7.72 7.45 -6.66
N THR A 65 -6.39 7.44 -6.50
CA THR A 65 -5.53 6.40 -7.08
C THR A 65 -5.96 5.01 -6.60
N HIS A 66 -6.25 4.84 -5.32
CA HIS A 66 -6.74 3.57 -4.77
C HIS A 66 -8.08 3.17 -5.40
N GLN A 67 -9.05 4.08 -5.50
CA GLN A 67 -10.35 3.81 -6.10
C GLN A 67 -10.27 3.41 -7.57
N TRP A 68 -9.42 4.09 -8.36
CA TRP A 68 -9.16 3.71 -9.75
C TRP A 68 -8.62 2.28 -9.87
N MET A 69 -7.72 1.88 -8.98
CA MET A 69 -7.14 0.54 -8.98
C MET A 69 -8.14 -0.56 -8.57
N MET A 70 -9.14 -0.21 -7.76
CA MET A 70 -10.24 -1.10 -7.41
C MET A 70 -11.27 -1.27 -8.54
N SER A 71 -11.14 -0.55 -9.66
CA SER A 71 -12.11 -0.55 -10.77
C SER A 71 -13.55 -0.27 -10.29
N THR A 72 -13.74 0.57 -9.27
CA THR A 72 -15.07 1.02 -8.90
C THR A 72 -15.64 1.84 -10.06
N ALA A 73 -16.87 1.53 -10.49
CA ALA A 73 -17.46 2.13 -11.69
C ALA A 73 -17.58 3.67 -11.62
N ARG A 74 -17.43 4.27 -10.43
CA ARG A 74 -17.32 5.71 -10.19
C ARG A 74 -16.37 5.98 -9.02
N VAL A 75 -15.49 6.96 -9.20
CA VAL A 75 -14.66 7.53 -8.12
C VAL A 75 -15.52 8.45 -7.27
N ASP A 76 -15.58 8.17 -5.98
CA ASP A 76 -16.09 9.08 -4.98
C ASP A 76 -15.04 10.15 -4.65
N ARG A 77 -15.44 11.41 -4.77
CA ARG A 77 -14.59 12.58 -4.50
C ARG A 77 -15.07 13.35 -3.28
N GLU A 78 -16.12 12.89 -2.61
CA GLU A 78 -16.60 13.53 -1.41
C GLU A 78 -15.54 13.42 -0.32
N VAL A 79 -15.18 14.57 0.26
CA VAL A 79 -14.21 14.61 1.35
C VAL A 79 -14.97 14.36 2.64
N ARG A 80 -14.68 13.25 3.31
CA ARG A 80 -15.21 12.97 4.63
C ARG A 80 -14.38 13.71 5.67
N LEU A 81 -15.03 14.59 6.43
CA LEU A 81 -14.36 15.41 7.44
C LEU A 81 -14.60 14.86 8.84
N ASP A 82 -13.58 14.95 9.68
CA ASP A 82 -13.68 14.74 11.12
C ASP A 82 -12.98 15.88 11.89
N ALA A 83 -13.32 16.05 13.17
CA ALA A 83 -12.82 17.14 13.99
C ALA A 83 -11.64 16.69 14.84
N LEU A 84 -10.49 17.35 14.68
CA LEU A 84 -9.34 17.20 15.55
C LEU A 84 -9.37 18.28 16.66
N PRO A 85 -9.65 17.93 17.92
CA PRO A 85 -9.77 18.91 19.01
C PRO A 85 -8.44 19.64 19.30
N PRO A 86 -8.47 20.78 20.02
CA PRO A 86 -7.25 21.44 20.50
C PRO A 86 -6.40 20.47 21.33
N GLY A 87 -5.11 20.36 21.02
CA GLY A 87 -4.21 19.38 21.65
C GLY A 87 -4.43 17.93 21.22
N GLY A 88 -5.38 17.67 20.32
CA GLY A 88 -5.70 16.33 19.81
C GLY A 88 -4.60 15.77 18.92
N THR A 89 -4.55 14.44 18.83
CA THR A 89 -3.62 13.70 17.97
C THR A 89 -4.35 12.54 17.29
N TRP A 90 -4.20 12.43 15.96
CA TRP A 90 -4.55 11.24 15.20
C TRP A 90 -3.29 10.46 14.85
N ARG A 91 -3.38 9.12 14.90
CA ARG A 91 -2.31 8.20 14.50
C ARG A 91 -2.91 7.02 13.77
N TRP A 92 -2.43 6.76 12.57
CA TRP A 92 -2.90 5.66 11.74
C TRP A 92 -1.76 5.11 10.89
N SER A 93 -1.90 3.85 10.48
CA SER A 93 -0.96 3.17 9.60
C SER A 93 -1.60 3.00 8.23
N VAL A 94 -0.82 3.23 7.18
CA VAL A 94 -1.26 3.05 5.81
C VAL A 94 -0.32 2.08 5.12
N ASP A 95 -0.88 1.00 4.60
CA ASP A 95 -0.17 0.12 3.69
C ASP A 95 -0.25 0.67 2.26
N LEU A 96 0.83 1.31 1.80
CA LEU A 96 0.91 1.88 0.46
C LEU A 96 0.92 0.80 -0.64
N ALA A 97 1.11 -0.47 -0.25
CA ALA A 97 0.87 -1.59 -1.14
C ALA A 97 -0.56 -1.59 -1.69
N THR A 98 -1.52 -1.12 -0.90
CA THR A 98 -2.92 -1.05 -1.32
C THR A 98 -3.18 -0.07 -2.47
N TYR A 99 -2.23 0.82 -2.79
CA TYR A 99 -2.32 1.76 -3.91
C TYR A 99 -1.68 1.20 -5.21
N HIS A 100 -1.18 -0.04 -5.16
CA HIS A 100 -0.82 -0.90 -6.30
C HIS A 100 0.21 -0.38 -7.31
N TYR A 101 1.15 0.42 -6.82
CA TYR A 101 2.24 0.90 -7.66
C TYR A 101 3.59 0.74 -7.00
N GLY A 102 4.33 -0.29 -7.44
CA GLY A 102 5.72 -0.48 -7.06
C GLY A 102 6.53 0.79 -7.37
N LEU A 103 7.32 1.21 -6.39
CA LEU A 103 8.29 2.27 -6.59
C LEU A 103 9.41 1.77 -7.50
N PRO A 104 9.94 2.60 -8.42
CA PRO A 104 11.13 2.24 -9.18
C PRO A 104 12.31 1.92 -8.28
N VAL A 105 13.26 1.13 -8.77
CA VAL A 105 14.52 0.88 -8.07
C VAL A 105 15.24 2.22 -7.82
N GLY A 106 15.81 2.36 -6.63
CA GLY A 106 16.58 3.53 -6.22
C GLY A 106 16.14 4.13 -4.88
N VAL A 107 16.68 5.31 -4.59
CA VAL A 107 16.37 6.06 -3.37
C VAL A 107 15.35 7.14 -3.69
N HIS A 108 14.27 7.19 -2.91
CA HIS A 108 13.18 8.14 -3.05
C HIS A 108 12.97 8.91 -1.76
N ARG A 109 12.65 10.19 -1.89
CA ARG A 109 12.14 11.00 -0.79
C ARG A 109 10.62 10.88 -0.76
N LEU A 110 10.07 10.44 0.36
CA LEU A 110 8.65 10.33 0.63
C LEU A 110 8.17 11.47 1.54
N GLU A 111 7.04 12.08 1.19
CA GLU A 111 6.29 13.02 2.00
C GLU A 111 4.81 12.64 2.00
N ALA A 112 4.14 12.74 3.14
CA ALA A 112 2.68 12.73 3.21
C ALA A 112 2.15 14.16 3.05
N VAL A 113 1.04 14.28 2.33
CA VAL A 113 0.40 15.56 2.02
C VAL A 113 -1.09 15.48 2.31
N CYS A 114 -1.61 16.52 2.94
CA CYS A 114 -3.05 16.76 3.07
C CYS A 114 -3.40 18.00 2.25
N ARG A 115 -4.31 17.88 1.29
CA ARG A 115 -4.84 19.01 0.50
C ARG A 115 -6.35 19.01 0.58
N SER A 116 -6.92 20.08 1.11
CA SER A 116 -8.37 20.25 1.12
C SER A 116 -8.73 21.58 0.46
N THR A 117 -9.39 21.47 -0.70
CA THR A 117 -9.85 22.63 -1.49
C THR A 117 -10.94 23.43 -0.76
N SER A 118 -11.72 22.77 0.11
CA SER A 118 -12.76 23.42 0.91
C SER A 118 -12.21 24.29 2.04
N SER A 119 -10.96 24.08 2.47
CA SER A 119 -10.36 24.77 3.62
C SER A 119 -9.07 25.56 3.31
N SER A 120 -8.64 25.61 2.04
CA SER A 120 -7.33 26.17 1.63
C SER A 120 -6.15 25.58 2.43
N LEU A 121 -6.31 24.34 2.89
CA LEU A 121 -5.34 23.64 3.71
C LEU A 121 -4.35 22.90 2.83
N GLU A 122 -3.07 23.17 3.06
CA GLU A 122 -1.97 22.33 2.59
C GLU A 122 -1.06 21.99 3.78
N LEU A 123 -1.00 20.71 4.14
CA LEU A 123 -0.07 20.19 5.14
C LEU A 123 0.90 19.24 4.47
N ARG A 124 2.16 19.29 4.90
CA ARG A 124 3.21 18.35 4.49
C ARG A 124 3.90 17.80 5.72
N SER A 125 4.22 16.52 5.67
CA SER A 125 5.02 15.87 6.71
C SER A 125 6.50 16.27 6.62
N ASN A 126 7.29 15.80 7.59
CA ASN A 126 8.72 15.65 7.39
C ASN A 126 9.00 14.73 6.19
N PRO A 127 10.11 14.94 5.45
CA PRO A 127 10.55 14.00 4.43
C PRO A 127 11.19 12.76 5.07
N VAL A 128 10.99 11.61 4.44
CA VAL A 128 11.65 10.34 4.80
C VAL A 128 12.30 9.72 3.57
N SER A 129 13.51 9.17 3.72
CA SER A 129 14.19 8.46 2.64
C SER A 129 13.76 7.00 2.61
N VAL A 130 13.37 6.52 1.43
CA VAL A 130 13.00 5.14 1.16
C VAL A 130 13.92 4.58 0.09
N GLU A 131 14.50 3.42 0.31
CA GLU A 131 15.41 2.74 -0.62
C GLU A 131 14.75 1.47 -1.15
N VAL A 132 14.69 1.35 -2.47
CA VAL A 132 14.09 0.22 -3.18
C VAL A 132 15.18 -0.51 -3.94
N ALA A 133 15.51 -1.71 -3.49
CA ALA A 133 16.45 -2.60 -4.15
C ALA A 133 15.76 -3.36 -5.29
N GLU A 134 16.49 -3.58 -6.38
CA GLU A 134 16.02 -4.48 -7.45
C GLU A 134 16.07 -5.93 -6.97
N VAL A 135 14.98 -6.65 -7.23
CA VAL A 135 14.96 -8.11 -7.13
C VAL A 135 14.63 -8.70 -8.49
N VAL A 136 15.54 -9.52 -9.00
CA VAL A 136 15.38 -10.26 -10.25
C VAL A 136 15.04 -11.72 -9.92
N PRO A 137 13.80 -12.17 -10.16
CA PRO A 137 13.44 -13.57 -9.97
C PRO A 137 14.25 -14.47 -10.91
N VAL A 138 14.76 -15.58 -10.39
CA VAL A 138 15.43 -16.60 -11.21
C VAL A 138 14.42 -17.53 -11.89
N ARG A 139 13.24 -17.68 -11.29
CA ARG A 139 12.12 -18.45 -11.84
C ARG A 139 10.81 -17.77 -11.47
N ALA A 140 9.84 -17.82 -12.37
CA ALA A 140 8.46 -17.40 -12.12
C ALA A 140 7.51 -18.52 -12.54
N GLN A 141 6.53 -18.83 -11.69
CA GLN A 141 5.44 -19.74 -12.00
C GLN A 141 4.11 -19.01 -11.85
N TRP A 142 3.19 -19.27 -12.76
CA TRP A 142 1.86 -18.69 -12.75
C TRP A 142 0.82 -19.79 -12.60
N SER A 143 -0.15 -19.60 -11.71
CA SER A 143 -1.31 -20.47 -11.57
C SER A 143 -2.57 -19.63 -11.51
N ARG A 144 -3.68 -20.17 -12.01
CA ARG A 144 -4.99 -19.59 -11.77
C ARG A 144 -5.50 -20.09 -10.42
N ASP A 145 -5.80 -19.15 -9.53
CA ASP A 145 -6.44 -19.45 -8.26
C ASP A 145 -7.95 -19.58 -8.50
N ASN A 146 -8.37 -20.83 -8.75
CA ASN A 146 -9.74 -21.27 -8.93
C ASN A 146 -10.50 -20.66 -10.14
N SER A 147 -11.22 -21.48 -10.92
CA SER A 147 -12.00 -21.00 -12.07
C SER A 147 -13.18 -20.09 -11.71
N VAL A 148 -13.50 -19.97 -10.41
CA VAL A 148 -14.62 -19.16 -9.90
C VAL A 148 -14.19 -17.75 -9.48
N LEU A 149 -12.93 -17.57 -9.06
CA LEU A 149 -12.45 -16.30 -8.49
C LEU A 149 -11.62 -15.45 -9.47
N ASP A 150 -11.44 -15.93 -10.72
CA ASP A 150 -10.62 -15.31 -11.77
C ASP A 150 -9.30 -14.70 -11.22
N GLY A 151 -8.67 -15.42 -10.29
CA GLY A 151 -7.43 -15.01 -9.67
C GLY A 151 -6.22 -15.54 -10.42
N LEU A 152 -5.14 -14.75 -10.49
CA LEU A 152 -3.84 -15.15 -10.99
C LEU A 152 -2.83 -15.07 -9.85
N VAL A 153 -2.08 -16.14 -9.62
CA VAL A 153 -1.04 -16.20 -8.61
C VAL A 153 0.30 -16.34 -9.32
N ALA A 154 1.25 -15.50 -8.95
CA ALA A 154 2.64 -15.56 -9.39
C ALA A 154 3.51 -16.01 -8.21
N LEU A 155 4.35 -17.02 -8.43
CA LEU A 155 5.34 -17.48 -7.46
C LEU A 155 6.72 -17.19 -8.02
N PHE A 156 7.53 -16.42 -7.29
CA PHE A 156 8.87 -16.02 -7.68
C PHE A 156 9.92 -16.76 -6.85
N GLU A 157 10.83 -17.47 -7.52
CA GLU A 157 12.05 -17.99 -6.91
C GLU A 157 13.10 -16.88 -6.93
N LEU A 158 13.69 -16.62 -5.77
CA LEU A 158 14.79 -15.67 -5.57
C LEU A 158 16.04 -16.45 -5.17
N ASN A 159 17.20 -15.95 -5.62
CA ASN A 159 18.51 -16.54 -5.32
C ASN A 159 19.44 -15.48 -4.72
N ASP A 160 19.14 -15.06 -3.49
CA ASP A 160 19.79 -13.97 -2.78
C ASP A 160 20.42 -14.44 -1.46
N GLY A 161 21.32 -15.44 -1.58
CA GLY A 161 21.97 -16.12 -0.45
C GLY A 161 21.32 -17.46 -0.06
N GLY A 162 20.32 -17.89 -0.82
CA GLY A 162 19.60 -19.16 -0.69
C GLY A 162 18.35 -19.16 -1.58
N ARG A 163 17.76 -20.34 -1.83
CA ARG A 163 16.47 -20.44 -2.55
C ARG A 163 15.34 -19.95 -1.65
N ARG A 164 14.76 -18.79 -1.98
CA ARG A 164 13.57 -18.24 -1.33
C ARG A 164 12.44 -18.12 -2.32
N TRP A 165 11.20 -18.27 -1.85
CA TRP A 165 10.02 -18.15 -2.69
C TRP A 165 9.12 -17.04 -2.17
N ARG A 166 8.58 -16.25 -3.10
CA ARG A 166 7.67 -15.16 -2.80
C ARG A 166 6.40 -15.27 -3.63
N LEU A 167 5.24 -15.16 -2.96
CA LEU A 167 3.92 -15.31 -3.55
C LEU A 167 3.31 -13.96 -3.85
N ARG A 168 2.84 -13.74 -5.07
CA ARG A 168 2.13 -12.54 -5.53
C ARG A 168 0.75 -12.93 -6.01
N GLN A 169 -0.30 -12.40 -5.41
CA GLN A 169 -1.69 -12.74 -5.78
C GLN A 169 -2.35 -11.60 -6.55
N HIS A 170 -3.12 -11.92 -7.58
CA HIS A 170 -4.00 -11.01 -8.31
C HIS A 170 -5.42 -11.60 -8.23
N ASN A 171 -6.43 -10.87 -7.81
CA ASN A 171 -7.79 -11.42 -7.62
C ASN A 171 -8.90 -10.54 -8.20
N ALA A 172 -10.08 -11.13 -8.44
CA ALA A 172 -11.24 -10.46 -9.04
C ALA A 172 -11.71 -9.16 -8.36
N PRO A 173 -11.67 -8.96 -7.03
CA PRO A 173 -12.01 -7.66 -6.45
C PRO A 173 -10.96 -6.57 -6.73
N ARG A 174 -9.79 -6.92 -7.30
CA ARG A 174 -8.71 -6.00 -7.68
C ARG A 174 -8.12 -6.42 -9.04
N PRO A 175 -8.90 -6.38 -10.13
CA PRO A 175 -8.55 -7.06 -11.38
C PRO A 175 -7.31 -6.47 -12.09
N LEU A 176 -6.88 -5.27 -11.72
CA LEU A 176 -5.74 -4.56 -12.31
C LEU A 176 -4.50 -4.55 -11.40
N ALA A 177 -4.56 -5.24 -10.25
CA ALA A 177 -3.73 -4.92 -9.09
C ALA A 177 -3.26 -6.20 -8.38
N ALA A 178 -1.98 -6.26 -8.05
CA ALA A 178 -1.37 -7.42 -7.39
C ALA A 178 -1.17 -7.15 -5.90
N TRP A 179 -1.48 -8.10 -5.02
CA TRP A 179 -0.97 -8.11 -3.65
C TRP A 179 0.55 -8.17 -3.67
N TYR A 180 1.18 -7.39 -2.80
CA TYR A 180 2.63 -7.41 -2.63
C TYR A 180 3.06 -8.75 -2.02
N SER A 181 4.29 -9.13 -2.30
CA SER A 181 4.65 -10.53 -2.18
C SER A 181 4.90 -10.95 -0.74
N GLU A 182 4.29 -12.06 -0.33
CA GLU A 182 4.53 -12.66 0.98
C GLU A 182 5.66 -13.70 0.86
N PRO A 183 6.61 -13.75 1.81
CA PRO A 183 7.59 -14.82 1.85
C PRO A 183 6.87 -16.15 2.15
N VAL A 184 7.17 -17.19 1.38
CA VAL A 184 6.60 -18.53 1.59
C VAL A 184 7.71 -19.50 1.91
N GLU A 185 7.58 -20.19 3.05
CA GLU A 185 8.38 -21.37 3.33
C GLU A 185 7.80 -22.55 2.55
N LEU A 186 8.50 -22.98 1.50
CA LEU A 186 8.17 -24.24 0.85
C LEU A 186 8.75 -25.39 1.67
N ALA A 187 7.97 -26.46 1.82
CA ALA A 187 8.52 -27.76 2.22
C ALA A 187 9.70 -28.10 1.29
N PRO A 188 10.77 -28.76 1.78
CA PRO A 188 11.98 -28.99 1.00
C PRO A 188 11.63 -29.68 -0.33
N LEU A 189 11.88 -28.94 -1.42
CA LEU A 189 11.72 -29.46 -2.78
C LEU A 189 12.71 -30.62 -2.97
N PRO A 190 12.32 -31.73 -3.64
CA PRO A 190 13.29 -32.73 -4.06
C PRO A 190 14.40 -32.05 -4.86
N SER A 191 15.64 -32.43 -4.58
CA SER A 191 16.85 -31.75 -5.05
C SER A 191 17.01 -31.68 -6.57
N ASP A 192 16.28 -32.50 -7.32
CA ASP A 192 16.22 -32.47 -8.78
C ASP A 192 14.78 -32.74 -9.26
N GLY A 193 14.10 -31.71 -9.74
CA GLY A 193 12.75 -31.82 -10.31
C GLY A 193 12.08 -30.46 -10.47
N ASP A 194 11.14 -30.38 -11.41
CA ASP A 194 10.20 -29.26 -11.42
C ASP A 194 9.48 -29.21 -10.07
N PRO A 195 9.35 -28.02 -9.45
CA PRO A 195 8.63 -27.89 -8.21
C PRO A 195 7.23 -28.48 -8.39
N PRO A 196 6.74 -29.32 -7.46
CA PRO A 196 5.39 -29.85 -7.55
C PRO A 196 4.42 -28.66 -7.64
N PRO A 197 3.30 -28.81 -8.37
CA PRO A 197 2.31 -27.75 -8.47
C PRO A 197 1.98 -27.26 -7.08
N PHE A 198 2.31 -26.00 -6.83
CA PHE A 198 2.05 -25.34 -5.56
C PHE A 198 0.53 -25.27 -5.37
N THR A 199 -0.01 -26.24 -4.64
CA THR A 199 -1.18 -25.97 -3.82
C THR A 199 -0.69 -25.15 -2.64
N ALA A 200 -0.66 -23.82 -2.80
CA ALA A 200 -0.92 -22.97 -1.64
C ALA A 200 -2.26 -23.45 -1.12
N THR A 201 -2.25 -24.19 -0.01
CA THR A 201 -3.37 -24.06 0.89
C THR A 201 -3.23 -22.64 1.39
N ALA A 202 -3.93 -21.69 0.73
CA ALA A 202 -4.11 -20.38 1.30
C ALA A 202 -4.53 -20.65 2.74
N SER A 203 -3.73 -20.19 3.70
CA SER A 203 -4.26 -20.00 5.03
C SER A 203 -5.24 -18.88 4.85
N PHE A 204 -6.45 -19.22 4.40
CA PHE A 204 -7.57 -18.33 4.48
C PHE A 204 -7.55 -17.90 5.93
N PHE A 205 -7.27 -16.62 6.18
CA PHE A 205 -7.83 -16.00 7.35
C PHE A 205 -9.28 -16.46 7.32
N ARG A 206 -9.66 -17.21 8.36
CA ARG A 206 -11.04 -17.48 8.62
C ARG A 206 -11.62 -16.10 8.92
N THR A 207 -12.03 -15.39 7.87
CA THR A 207 -12.88 -14.22 8.01
C THR A 207 -14.20 -14.79 8.46
N ASP A 208 -14.33 -14.96 9.77
CA ASP A 208 -15.62 -15.07 10.45
C ASP A 208 -16.32 -13.70 10.29
N THR A 209 -16.59 -13.29 9.06
CA THR A 209 -17.41 -12.15 8.62
C THR A 209 -17.26 -11.98 7.10
N PHE A 210 -18.10 -12.68 6.34
CA PHE A 210 -18.68 -12.05 5.16
C PHE A 210 -19.58 -10.93 5.70
N ASP A 211 -19.07 -9.70 5.81
CA ASP A 211 -19.98 -8.56 5.93
C ASP A 211 -20.60 -8.34 4.56
N HIS A 212 -21.84 -8.81 4.42
CA HIS A 212 -22.63 -8.79 3.19
C HIS A 212 -23.09 -7.39 2.78
N PHE A 213 -22.57 -6.34 3.40
CA PHE A 213 -23.03 -4.97 3.24
C PHE A 213 -21.91 -4.04 2.78
N PHE A 214 -21.64 -4.09 1.47
CA PHE A 214 -21.41 -2.85 0.73
C PHE A 214 -22.79 -2.18 0.55
N ASP A 215 -23.35 -1.68 1.64
CA ASP A 215 -24.53 -0.83 1.56
C ASP A 215 -24.11 0.57 1.13
N ARG A 216 -24.92 1.09 0.20
CA ARG A 216 -24.80 2.38 -0.48
C ARG A 216 -25.14 3.56 0.41
#